data_AF-A0A840S8X2-F1
#
_entry.id   AF-A0A840S8X2-F1
#
_cell.length_a   1.000
_cell.length_b   1.000
_cell.length_c   1.000
_cell.angle_alpha   90.00
_cell.angle_beta   90.00
_cell.angle_gamma   90.00
#
_symmetry.space_group_name_H-M   'P 1'
#
loop_
_entity.id
_entity.type
_entity.pdbx_description
1 polymer ?
#
loop_
_entity_poly.entity_id
_entity_poly.type
_entity_poly.pdbx_seq_one_letter_code
_entity_poly.pdbx_strand_id
1 'polypeptide(L)'
;MTPPRFISFEGIDGAGKSTHLEATEARLRACGADVLRSREPGGTPLAETLRELVLHQSMDPLTEALLVFGARRDHWLTVLEPALAAGRVLLCDRFADASFAYQGGGRGVAWEQLETLEQWTVAGRRPDLTLWFDLDPAEAARRRAAARDADRFEAQDLEFFERVRDAYARRAAAEPERFVRLDAGQAVSAVGAQLAAALQERGW
;
A
#
# COMPACT_ATOMS: atom_id res chain seq x y z
N MET A 1 18.79 -0.40 -20.54
CA MET A 1 17.96 -1.23 -19.65
C MET A 1 16.90 -0.31 -19.06
N THR A 2 15.63 -0.70 -19.11
CA THR A 2 14.55 0.06 -18.45
C THR A 2 14.84 0.07 -16.95
N PRO A 3 14.77 1.22 -16.26
CA PRO A 3 15.01 1.25 -14.81
C PRO A 3 14.02 0.31 -14.10
N PRO A 4 14.44 -0.35 -13.00
CA PRO A 4 13.56 -1.22 -12.24
C PRO A 4 12.37 -0.41 -11.73
N ARG A 5 11.20 -1.03 -11.79
CA ARG A 5 9.90 -0.36 -11.65
C ARG A 5 9.18 -0.90 -10.43
N PHE A 6 8.94 -0.05 -9.45
CA PHE A 6 8.22 -0.40 -8.22
C PHE A 6 6.93 0.41 -8.10
N ILE A 7 5.78 -0.27 -8.17
CA ILE A 7 4.45 0.31 -7.95
C ILE A 7 3.88 -0.17 -6.62
N SER A 8 3.43 0.76 -5.78
CA SER A 8 2.56 0.44 -4.65
C SER A 8 1.10 0.76 -4.94
N PHE A 9 0.20 -0.08 -4.45
CA PHE A 9 -1.25 0.11 -4.51
C PHE A 9 -1.73 0.41 -3.09
N GLU A 10 -2.26 1.62 -2.90
CA GLU A 10 -2.54 2.19 -1.59
C GLU A 10 -4.00 2.65 -1.45
N GLY A 11 -4.49 2.72 -0.22
CA GLY A 11 -5.85 3.13 0.08
C GLY A 11 -6.53 2.24 1.13
N ILE A 12 -7.67 2.68 1.62
CA ILE A 12 -8.48 1.94 2.59
C ILE A 12 -9.04 0.64 1.99
N ASP A 13 -9.33 -0.34 2.85
CA ASP A 13 -9.91 -1.61 2.39
C ASP A 13 -11.34 -1.40 1.88
N GLY A 14 -11.70 -2.10 0.80
CA GLY A 14 -12.91 -1.83 0.00
C GLY A 14 -12.72 -0.88 -1.18
N ALA A 15 -11.52 -0.29 -1.36
CA ALA A 15 -11.22 0.64 -2.46
C ALA A 15 -10.95 -0.03 -3.84
N GLY A 16 -10.97 -1.37 -3.93
CA GLY A 16 -10.80 -2.09 -5.21
C GLY A 16 -9.34 -2.31 -5.65
N LYS A 17 -8.36 -2.11 -4.75
CA LYS A 17 -6.92 -2.26 -5.01
C LYS A 17 -6.57 -3.58 -5.71
N SER A 18 -7.01 -4.72 -5.14
CA SER A 18 -6.62 -6.05 -5.63
C SER A 18 -7.10 -6.34 -7.05
N THR A 19 -8.32 -5.90 -7.40
CA THR A 19 -8.86 -6.01 -8.76
C THR A 19 -7.99 -5.27 -9.78
N HIS A 20 -7.59 -4.04 -9.45
CA HIS A 20 -6.78 -3.22 -10.34
C HIS A 20 -5.31 -3.66 -10.39
N LEU A 21 -4.79 -4.21 -9.29
CA LEU A 21 -3.47 -4.81 -9.25
C LEU A 21 -3.40 -6.00 -10.21
N GLU A 22 -4.39 -6.91 -10.17
CA GLU A 22 -4.47 -8.06 -11.08
C GLU A 22 -4.53 -7.65 -12.55
N ALA A 23 -5.36 -6.66 -12.88
CA ALA A 23 -5.43 -6.12 -14.23
C ALA A 23 -4.09 -5.49 -14.68
N THR A 24 -3.40 -4.79 -13.77
CA THR A 24 -2.09 -4.18 -14.04
C THR A 24 -1.02 -5.24 -14.27
N GLU A 25 -0.99 -6.28 -13.44
CA GLU A 25 -0.10 -7.43 -13.58
C GLU A 25 -0.29 -8.10 -14.95
N ALA A 26 -1.54 -8.42 -15.31
CA ALA A 26 -1.87 -9.07 -16.58
C ALA A 26 -1.41 -8.22 -17.78
N ARG A 27 -1.64 -6.90 -17.75
CA ARG A 27 -1.21 -5.97 -18.80
C ARG A 27 0.31 -5.94 -18.93
N LEU A 28 1.04 -5.78 -17.82
CA LEU A 28 2.50 -5.69 -17.84
C LEU A 28 3.14 -7.00 -18.33
N ARG A 29 2.61 -8.15 -17.90
CA ARG A 29 3.05 -9.46 -18.40
C ARG A 29 2.78 -9.63 -19.90
N ALA A 30 1.62 -9.17 -20.39
CA ALA A 30 1.30 -9.18 -21.82
C ALA A 30 2.26 -8.30 -22.65
N CYS A 31 2.84 -7.26 -22.05
CA CYS A 31 3.90 -6.45 -22.63
C CYS A 31 5.32 -7.03 -22.47
N GLY A 32 5.45 -8.26 -21.94
CA GLY A 32 6.72 -8.97 -21.79
C GLY A 32 7.52 -8.62 -20.52
N ALA A 33 6.95 -7.89 -19.57
CA ALA A 33 7.61 -7.60 -18.31
C ALA A 33 7.63 -8.83 -17.39
N ASP A 34 8.77 -9.09 -16.74
CA ASP A 34 8.82 -9.99 -15.59
C ASP A 34 8.29 -9.26 -14.35
N VAL A 35 7.07 -9.61 -13.94
CA VAL A 35 6.38 -9.01 -12.81
C VAL A 35 6.52 -9.88 -11.57
N LEU A 36 6.82 -9.24 -10.43
CA LEU A 36 6.66 -9.81 -9.10
C LEU A 36 5.55 -9.06 -8.36
N ARG A 37 4.50 -9.79 -8.00
CA ARG A 37 3.45 -9.32 -7.09
C ARG A 37 3.81 -9.66 -5.66
N SER A 38 3.63 -8.71 -4.74
CA SER A 38 3.71 -8.94 -3.30
C SER A 38 2.71 -8.08 -2.50
N ARG A 39 2.73 -8.16 -1.17
CA ARG A 39 1.86 -7.39 -0.26
C ARG A 39 2.54 -7.08 1.08
N GLU A 40 2.08 -6.04 1.76
CA GLU A 40 2.48 -5.71 3.14
C GLU A 40 1.30 -5.40 4.08
N PRO A 41 1.43 -5.67 5.39
CA PRO A 41 2.45 -6.55 6.00
C PRO A 41 2.26 -7.99 5.52
N GLY A 42 3.37 -8.69 5.28
CA GLY A 42 3.40 -10.04 4.69
C GLY A 42 4.53 -10.19 3.66
N GLY A 43 4.40 -11.19 2.79
CA GLY A 43 5.32 -11.42 1.65
C GLY A 43 6.47 -12.39 1.93
N THR A 44 6.67 -12.79 3.19
CA THR A 44 7.66 -13.80 3.63
C THR A 44 7.11 -14.60 4.80
N PRO A 45 7.61 -15.81 5.11
CA PRO A 45 7.14 -16.57 6.27
C PRO A 45 7.23 -15.82 7.61
N LEU A 46 8.31 -15.05 7.81
CA LEU A 46 8.45 -14.22 9.01
C LEU A 46 7.49 -13.03 9.00
N ALA A 47 7.38 -12.31 7.88
CA ALA A 47 6.48 -11.17 7.76
C ALA A 47 5.01 -11.59 7.89
N GLU A 48 4.61 -12.77 7.42
CA GLU A 48 3.27 -13.34 7.67
C GLU A 48 3.06 -13.65 9.16
N THR A 49 4.07 -14.17 9.86
CA THR A 49 3.96 -14.39 11.33
C THR A 49 3.74 -13.08 12.08
N LEU A 50 4.47 -12.02 11.71
CA LEU A 50 4.32 -10.69 12.30
C LEU A 50 2.98 -10.05 11.94
N ARG A 51 2.48 -10.27 10.72
CA ARG A 51 1.15 -9.85 10.28
C ARG A 51 0.07 -10.45 11.19
N GLU A 52 0.11 -11.74 11.47
CA GLU A 52 -0.88 -12.40 12.35
C GLU A 52 -0.91 -11.75 13.74
N LEU A 53 0.25 -11.41 14.31
CA LEU A 53 0.31 -10.70 15.59
C LEU A 53 -0.35 -9.32 15.50
N VAL A 54 -0.07 -8.55 14.45
CA VAL A 54 -0.65 -7.22 14.24
C VAL A 54 -2.18 -7.28 14.08
N LEU A 55 -2.69 -8.28 13.35
CA LEU A 55 -4.13 -8.44 13.09
C LEU A 55 -4.93 -8.95 14.30
N HIS A 56 -4.31 -9.73 15.18
CA HIS A 56 -5.05 -10.47 16.21
C HIS A 56 -4.67 -10.14 17.66
N GLN A 57 -3.55 -9.49 17.92
CA GLN A 57 -3.12 -9.13 19.28
C GLN A 57 -3.33 -7.63 19.56
N SER A 58 -3.71 -7.32 20.80
CA SER A 58 -3.75 -5.94 21.28
C SER A 58 -2.34 -5.46 21.63
N MET A 59 -2.00 -4.26 21.21
CA MET A 59 -0.70 -3.63 21.45
C MET A 59 -0.81 -2.10 21.36
N ASP A 60 0.16 -1.38 21.91
CA ASP A 60 0.23 0.07 21.74
C ASP A 60 0.59 0.47 20.30
N PRO A 61 0.26 1.70 19.87
CA PRO A 61 0.52 2.17 18.51
C PRO A 61 1.97 2.05 18.03
N LEU A 62 2.96 2.32 18.90
CA LEU A 62 4.36 2.28 18.50
C LEU A 62 4.84 0.83 18.36
N THR A 63 4.41 -0.07 19.25
CA THR A 63 4.67 -1.52 19.07
C THR A 63 4.08 -2.03 17.76
N GLU A 64 2.85 -1.64 17.40
CA GLU A 64 2.25 -1.98 16.11
C GLU A 64 3.10 -1.50 14.93
N ALA A 65 3.56 -0.24 14.97
CA ALA A 65 4.45 0.31 13.95
C ALA A 65 5.75 -0.48 13.87
N LEU A 66 6.41 -0.77 15.00
CA LEU A 66 7.66 -1.53 15.03
C LEU A 66 7.52 -2.92 14.42
N LEU A 67 6.40 -3.63 14.66
CA LEU A 67 6.15 -4.94 14.06
C LEU A 67 5.90 -4.84 12.55
N VAL A 68 5.11 -3.86 12.10
CA VAL A 68 4.86 -3.62 10.66
C VAL A 68 6.17 -3.29 9.93
N PHE A 69 7.01 -2.43 10.52
CA PHE A 69 8.32 -2.09 9.97
C PHE A 69 9.32 -3.25 10.06
N GLY A 70 9.24 -4.09 11.10
CA GLY A 70 10.01 -5.34 11.20
C GLY A 70 9.66 -6.31 10.06
N ALA A 71 8.37 -6.50 9.79
CA ALA A 71 7.88 -7.30 8.67
C ALA A 71 8.36 -6.73 7.31
N ARG A 72 8.28 -5.41 7.14
CA ARG A 72 8.78 -4.71 5.95
C ARG A 72 10.28 -4.90 5.74
N ARG A 73 11.10 -4.82 6.81
CA ARG A 73 12.55 -5.02 6.69
C ARG A 73 12.88 -6.40 6.15
N ASP A 74 12.23 -7.43 6.70
CA ASP A 74 12.43 -8.81 6.24
C ASP A 74 11.98 -8.98 4.78
N HIS A 75 10.79 -8.48 4.44
CA HIS A 75 10.25 -8.52 3.08
C HIS A 75 11.14 -7.76 2.07
N TRP A 76 11.65 -6.59 2.46
CA TRP A 76 12.55 -5.79 1.64
C TRP A 76 13.81 -6.57 1.25
N LEU A 77 14.53 -7.08 2.26
CA LEU A 77 15.81 -7.76 2.06
C LEU A 77 15.69 -9.09 1.32
N THR A 78 14.60 -9.83 1.58
CA THR A 78 14.47 -11.20 1.09
C THR A 78 13.76 -11.29 -0.26
N VAL A 79 12.89 -10.31 -0.59
CA VAL A 79 12.02 -10.37 -1.77
C VAL A 79 12.19 -9.13 -2.65
N LEU A 80 11.92 -7.93 -2.12
CA LEU A 80 11.76 -6.75 -2.96
C LEU A 80 13.09 -6.25 -3.54
N GLU A 81 14.11 -6.07 -2.71
CA GLU A 81 15.43 -5.56 -3.14
C GLU A 81 16.11 -6.51 -4.14
N PRO A 82 16.20 -7.83 -3.90
CA PRO A 82 16.75 -8.76 -4.89
C PRO A 82 15.98 -8.75 -6.22
N ALA A 83 14.65 -8.63 -6.18
CA ALA A 83 13.84 -8.61 -7.38
C ALA A 83 14.01 -7.31 -8.20
N LEU A 84 14.15 -6.16 -7.53
CA LEU A 84 14.51 -4.90 -8.20
C LEU A 84 15.90 -4.98 -8.81
N ALA A 85 16.88 -5.54 -8.10
CA ALA A 85 18.23 -5.72 -8.61
C ALA A 85 18.27 -6.63 -9.86
N ALA A 86 17.36 -7.61 -9.93
CA ALA A 86 17.17 -8.46 -11.11
C ALA A 86 16.38 -7.79 -12.25
N GLY A 87 15.96 -6.53 -12.11
CA GLY A 87 15.24 -5.78 -13.15
C GLY A 87 13.76 -6.14 -13.28
N ARG A 88 13.17 -6.81 -12.28
CA ARG A 88 11.75 -7.17 -12.27
C ARG A 88 10.88 -5.94 -12.00
N VAL A 89 9.66 -5.96 -12.51
CA VAL A 89 8.63 -4.97 -12.17
C VAL A 89 7.93 -5.43 -10.90
N LEU A 90 7.96 -4.63 -9.84
CA LEU A 90 7.32 -4.92 -8.57
C LEU A 90 5.95 -4.26 -8.48
N LEU A 91 4.93 -5.04 -8.15
CA LEU A 91 3.60 -4.57 -7.77
C LEU A 91 3.34 -4.98 -6.32
N CYS A 92 3.23 -4.02 -5.40
CA CYS A 92 3.01 -4.31 -3.98
C CYS A 92 1.65 -3.76 -3.52
N ASP A 93 0.80 -4.63 -2.98
CA ASP A 93 -0.41 -4.22 -2.25
C ASP A 93 0.03 -3.69 -0.88
N ARG A 94 -0.04 -2.36 -0.72
CA ARG A 94 0.52 -1.57 0.39
C ARG A 94 2.05 -1.57 0.48
N PHE A 95 2.59 -0.50 1.03
CA PHE A 95 4.00 -0.32 1.41
C PHE A 95 4.09 0.71 2.56
N ALA A 96 5.17 1.50 2.63
CA ALA A 96 5.40 2.47 3.70
C ALA A 96 4.30 3.54 3.82
N ASP A 97 3.66 3.97 2.73
CA ASP A 97 2.59 4.98 2.79
C ASP A 97 1.38 4.49 3.63
N ALA A 98 1.08 3.18 3.61
CA ALA A 98 0.10 2.59 4.54
C ALA A 98 0.51 2.77 6.00
N SER A 99 1.81 2.72 6.34
CA SER A 99 2.25 2.95 7.72
C SER A 99 2.03 4.39 8.17
N PHE A 100 2.29 5.37 7.31
CA PHE A 100 1.95 6.78 7.58
C PHE A 100 0.45 6.99 7.72
N ALA A 101 -0.35 6.31 6.89
CA ALA A 101 -1.80 6.43 6.93
C ALA A 101 -2.40 5.80 8.20
N TYR A 102 -2.09 4.53 8.48
CA TYR A 102 -2.69 3.76 9.56
C TYR A 102 -2.04 4.03 10.91
N GLN A 103 -0.72 3.90 11.02
CA GLN A 103 -0.04 4.12 12.30
C GLN A 103 0.12 5.62 12.60
N GLY A 104 0.39 6.45 11.58
CA GLY A 104 0.48 7.91 11.75
C GLY A 104 -0.89 8.57 11.93
N GLY A 105 -1.69 8.61 10.87
CA GLY A 105 -3.02 9.25 10.89
C GLY A 105 -4.02 8.54 11.81
N GLY A 106 -4.19 7.23 11.60
CA GLY A 106 -5.17 6.45 12.34
C GLY A 106 -4.88 6.31 13.83
N ARG A 107 -3.63 5.91 14.18
CA ARG A 107 -3.19 5.59 15.55
C ARG A 107 -2.43 6.70 16.28
N GLY A 108 -2.02 7.76 15.58
CA GLY A 108 -1.35 8.92 16.21
C GLY A 108 0.15 8.73 16.51
N VAL A 109 0.84 7.78 15.87
CA VAL A 109 2.32 7.69 15.97
C VAL A 109 2.94 8.93 15.32
N ALA A 110 3.95 9.51 15.95
CA ALA A 110 4.59 10.72 15.44
C ALA A 110 5.23 10.47 14.07
N TRP A 111 5.10 11.42 13.15
CA TRP A 111 5.55 11.25 11.76
C TRP A 111 7.06 11.09 11.67
N GLU A 112 7.80 11.80 12.52
CA GLU A 112 9.27 11.75 12.60
C GLU A 112 9.77 10.35 13.02
N GLN A 113 8.99 9.65 13.85
CA GLN A 113 9.28 8.26 14.22
C GLN A 113 9.09 7.34 13.01
N LEU A 114 8.00 7.53 12.25
CA LEU A 114 7.72 6.74 11.04
C LEU A 114 8.74 7.01 9.93
N GLU A 115 9.18 8.25 9.75
CA GLU A 115 10.26 8.62 8.83
C GLU A 115 11.58 7.94 9.19
N THR A 116 11.92 7.91 10.49
CA THR A 116 13.10 7.21 10.99
C THR A 116 13.00 5.71 10.71
N LEU A 117 11.84 5.10 10.93
CA LEU A 117 11.61 3.69 10.64
C LEU A 117 11.66 3.38 9.13
N GLU A 118 11.08 4.22 8.28
CA GLU A 118 11.17 4.10 6.80
C GLU A 118 12.64 4.14 6.36
N GLN A 119 13.43 5.07 6.92
CA GLN A 119 14.86 5.17 6.63
C GLN A 119 15.63 3.93 7.09
N TRP A 120 15.37 3.39 8.28
CA TRP A 120 16.10 2.22 8.78
C TRP A 120 15.74 0.93 8.06
N THR A 121 14.47 0.78 7.65
CA THR A 121 13.97 -0.49 7.11
C THR A 121 14.30 -0.69 5.65
N VAL A 122 14.22 0.36 4.84
CA VAL A 122 14.39 0.28 3.38
C VAL A 122 15.37 1.31 2.85
N ALA A 123 16.23 1.88 3.71
CA ALA A 123 17.20 2.92 3.36
C ALA A 123 16.56 4.15 2.68
N GLY A 124 15.28 4.43 2.99
CA GLY A 124 14.51 5.51 2.37
C GLY A 124 14.04 5.21 0.94
N ARG A 125 14.20 3.98 0.44
CA ARG A 125 13.68 3.59 -0.88
C ARG A 125 12.16 3.66 -0.89
N ARG A 126 11.63 4.41 -1.86
CA ARG A 126 10.19 4.60 -2.09
C ARG A 126 9.75 3.91 -3.37
N PRO A 127 8.46 3.61 -3.57
CA PRO A 127 7.93 3.24 -4.87
C PRO A 127 8.24 4.29 -5.93
N ASP A 128 8.43 3.88 -7.19
CA ASP A 128 8.56 4.81 -8.32
C ASP A 128 7.19 5.39 -8.71
N LEU A 129 6.12 4.68 -8.37
CA LEU A 129 4.74 5.10 -8.51
C LEU A 129 3.90 4.58 -7.34
N THR A 130 3.06 5.44 -6.78
CA THR A 130 2.05 5.05 -5.80
C THR A 130 0.66 5.36 -6.34
N LEU A 131 -0.11 4.31 -6.58
CA LEU A 131 -1.50 4.39 -6.99
C LEU A 131 -2.38 4.44 -5.74
N TRP A 132 -2.86 5.62 -5.39
CA TRP A 132 -3.73 5.80 -4.24
C TRP A 132 -5.20 5.74 -4.67
N PHE A 133 -5.88 4.67 -4.28
CA PHE A 133 -7.32 4.48 -4.45
C PHE A 133 -8.05 5.27 -3.36
N ASP A 134 -8.38 6.52 -3.68
CA ASP A 134 -9.10 7.42 -2.79
C ASP A 134 -10.58 7.05 -2.77
N LEU A 135 -11.05 6.59 -1.61
CA LEU A 135 -12.44 6.22 -1.38
C LEU A 135 -12.94 6.94 -0.13
N ASP A 136 -14.19 7.40 -0.18
CA ASP A 136 -14.87 7.91 0.99
C ASP A 136 -14.94 6.82 2.09
N PRO A 137 -14.54 7.13 3.35
CA PRO A 137 -14.51 6.14 4.42
C PRO A 137 -15.87 5.48 4.70
N ALA A 138 -16.99 6.20 4.55
CA ALA A 138 -18.32 5.65 4.78
C ALA A 138 -18.76 4.73 3.63
N GLU A 139 -18.39 5.04 2.39
CA GLU A 139 -18.54 4.10 1.26
C GLU A 139 -17.68 2.85 1.45
N ALA A 140 -16.43 3.00 1.88
CA ALA A 140 -15.54 1.88 2.15
C ALA A 140 -16.10 0.94 3.24
N ALA A 141 -16.63 1.50 4.33
CA ALA A 141 -17.30 0.75 5.39
C ALA A 141 -18.52 -0.03 4.86
N ARG A 142 -19.34 0.58 4.00
CA ARG A 142 -20.48 -0.09 3.35
C ARG A 142 -20.02 -1.27 2.47
N ARG A 143 -18.93 -1.12 1.71
CA ARG A 143 -18.38 -2.20 0.88
C ARG A 143 -17.82 -3.35 1.72
N ARG A 144 -17.13 -3.05 2.84
CA ARG A 144 -16.58 -4.07 3.75
C ARG A 144 -17.66 -4.84 4.50
N ALA A 145 -18.73 -4.18 4.94
CA ALA A 145 -19.85 -4.85 5.62
C ALA A 145 -20.53 -5.94 4.77
N ALA A 146 -20.36 -5.91 3.45
CA ALA A 146 -20.83 -6.96 2.55
C ALA A 146 -19.87 -8.17 2.48
N ALA A 147 -18.60 -8.02 2.89
CA ALA A 147 -17.63 -9.08 3.05
C ALA A 147 -17.73 -9.66 4.48
N ARG A 148 -17.53 -10.97 4.65
CA ARG A 148 -17.61 -11.64 5.97
C ARG A 148 -16.24 -11.63 6.67
N ASP A 149 -16.30 -11.53 8.01
CA ASP A 149 -15.21 -11.51 9.00
C ASP A 149 -14.30 -10.27 8.97
N ALA A 150 -14.56 -9.34 9.90
CA ALA A 150 -13.78 -8.12 10.08
C ALA A 150 -12.55 -8.36 10.97
N ASP A 151 -11.37 -8.00 10.47
CA ASP A 151 -10.14 -7.97 11.28
C ASP A 151 -10.09 -6.75 12.25
N ARG A 152 -9.05 -6.67 13.09
CA ARG A 152 -8.89 -5.59 14.09
C ARG A 152 -8.85 -4.17 13.49
N PHE A 153 -8.40 -4.02 12.24
CA PHE A 153 -8.45 -2.72 11.54
C PHE A 153 -9.85 -2.45 11.01
N GLU A 154 -10.54 -3.46 10.49
CA GLU A 154 -11.91 -3.32 9.98
C GLU A 154 -12.93 -3.01 11.09
N ALA A 155 -12.61 -3.30 12.35
CA ALA A 155 -13.40 -2.95 13.53
C ALA A 155 -13.24 -1.48 14.01
N GLN A 156 -12.40 -0.66 13.37
CA GLN A 156 -12.22 0.75 13.76
C GLN A 156 -13.40 1.61 13.30
N ASP A 157 -13.59 2.75 13.97
CA ASP A 157 -14.66 3.70 13.67
C ASP A 157 -14.40 4.52 12.40
N LEU A 158 -15.43 5.26 11.98
CA LEU A 158 -15.36 6.11 10.79
C LEU A 158 -14.27 7.18 10.92
N GLU A 159 -14.14 7.79 12.09
CA GLU A 159 -13.17 8.86 12.38
C GLU A 159 -11.72 8.36 12.20
N PHE A 160 -11.43 7.12 12.61
CA PHE A 160 -10.15 6.49 12.33
C PHE A 160 -9.85 6.46 10.83
N PHE A 161 -10.81 6.01 10.01
CA PHE A 161 -10.59 5.92 8.57
C PHE A 161 -10.58 7.27 7.86
N GLU A 162 -11.25 8.29 8.39
CA GLU A 162 -11.09 9.68 7.96
C GLU A 162 -9.65 10.15 8.16
N ARG A 163 -9.08 9.95 9.35
CA ARG A 163 -7.67 10.29 9.63
C ARG A 163 -6.68 9.50 8.76
N VAL A 164 -6.98 8.23 8.46
CA VAL A 164 -6.19 7.40 7.53
C VAL A 164 -6.19 8.00 6.12
N ARG A 165 -7.37 8.38 5.62
CA ARG A 165 -7.52 9.01 4.30
C ARG A 165 -6.79 10.35 4.24
N ASP A 166 -6.92 11.18 5.26
CA ASP A 166 -6.24 12.47 5.34
C ASP A 166 -4.71 12.32 5.35
N ALA A 167 -4.20 11.29 6.02
CA ALA A 167 -2.77 10.99 6.02
C ALA A 167 -2.26 10.51 4.64
N TYR A 168 -3.04 9.73 3.89
CA TYR A 168 -2.73 9.47 2.47
C TYR A 168 -2.74 10.75 1.64
N ALA A 169 -3.74 11.63 1.83
CA ALA A 169 -3.82 12.90 1.15
C ALA A 169 -2.59 13.78 1.43
N ARG A 170 -2.13 13.82 2.68
CA ARG A 170 -0.90 14.52 3.10
C ARG A 170 0.34 13.97 2.38
N ARG A 171 0.51 12.64 2.32
CA ARG A 171 1.62 12.01 1.58
C ARG A 171 1.56 12.32 0.09
N ALA A 172 0.38 12.23 -0.51
CA ALA A 172 0.17 12.52 -1.93
C ALA A 172 0.46 13.98 -2.28
N ALA A 173 0.06 14.93 -1.42
CA ALA A 173 0.35 16.35 -1.60
C ALA A 173 1.85 16.69 -1.44
N ALA A 174 2.57 15.95 -0.58
CA ALA A 174 4.00 16.14 -0.39
C ALA A 174 4.85 15.58 -1.55
N GLU A 175 4.35 14.58 -2.28
CA GLU A 175 5.07 13.90 -3.35
C GLU A 175 4.20 13.73 -4.62
N PRO A 176 3.73 14.84 -5.23
CA PRO A 176 2.78 14.79 -6.34
C PRO A 176 3.33 14.11 -7.59
N GLU A 177 4.66 14.08 -7.75
CA GLU A 177 5.30 13.37 -8.86
C GLU A 177 5.26 11.85 -8.67
N ARG A 178 5.25 11.35 -7.43
CA ARG A 178 5.22 9.90 -7.12
C ARG A 178 3.80 9.36 -7.02
N PHE A 179 2.85 10.16 -6.55
CA PHE A 179 1.47 9.74 -6.34
C PHE A 179 0.58 9.96 -7.56
N VAL A 180 -0.34 9.03 -7.76
CA VAL A 180 -1.51 9.20 -8.62
C VAL A 180 -2.74 8.87 -7.79
N ARG A 181 -3.62 9.85 -7.62
CA ARG A 181 -4.91 9.66 -6.97
C ARG A 181 -5.91 9.11 -7.98
N LEU A 182 -6.55 7.99 -7.63
CA LEU A 182 -7.61 7.35 -8.38
C LEU A 182 -8.92 7.48 -7.59
N ASP A 183 -9.98 7.98 -8.23
CA ASP A 183 -11.29 8.12 -7.57
C ASP A 183 -12.00 6.76 -7.51
N ALA A 184 -11.79 6.03 -6.42
CA ALA A 184 -12.32 4.67 -6.22
C ALA A 184 -13.83 4.64 -5.90
N GLY A 185 -14.47 5.81 -5.80
CA GLY A 185 -15.93 5.94 -5.70
C GLY A 185 -16.64 5.67 -7.04
N GLN A 186 -15.91 5.74 -8.16
CA GLN A 186 -16.45 5.48 -9.49
C GLN A 186 -16.60 3.98 -9.78
N ALA A 187 -17.25 3.67 -10.91
CA ALA A 187 -17.33 2.31 -11.41
C ALA A 187 -15.93 1.73 -11.69
N VAL A 188 -15.74 0.43 -11.45
CA VAL A 188 -14.46 -0.28 -11.65
C VAL A 188 -13.84 0.00 -13.03
N SER A 189 -14.65 0.08 -14.10
CA SER A 189 -14.17 0.41 -15.44
C SER A 189 -13.58 1.82 -15.55
N ALA A 190 -14.17 2.80 -14.87
CA ALA A 190 -13.70 4.18 -14.86
C ALA A 190 -12.40 4.33 -14.05
N VAL A 191 -12.30 3.66 -12.89
CA VAL A 191 -11.06 3.58 -12.10
C VAL A 191 -9.95 2.92 -12.91
N GLY A 192 -10.27 1.85 -13.63
CA GLY A 192 -9.34 1.16 -14.52
C GLY A 192 -8.84 2.05 -15.66
N ALA A 193 -9.70 2.90 -16.22
CA ALA A 193 -9.31 3.86 -17.25
C ALA A 193 -8.36 4.95 -16.70
N GLN A 194 -8.63 5.48 -15.50
CA GLN A 194 -7.75 6.45 -14.82
C GLN A 194 -6.35 5.85 -14.60
N LEU A 195 -6.29 4.62 -14.08
CA LEU A 195 -5.03 3.90 -13.85
C LEU A 195 -4.28 3.66 -15.16
N ALA A 196 -4.96 3.17 -16.19
CA ALA A 196 -4.34 2.91 -17.49
C ALA A 196 -3.74 4.16 -18.13
N ALA A 197 -4.45 5.30 -18.03
CA ALA A 197 -3.96 6.59 -18.49
C ALA A 197 -2.69 7.01 -17.72
N ALA A 198 -2.71 6.90 -16.38
CA ALA A 198 -1.58 7.25 -15.54
C ALA A 198 -0.32 6.40 -15.83
N LEU A 199 -0.49 5.10 -16.09
CA LEU A 199 0.61 4.24 -16.51
C LEU A 199 1.16 4.67 -17.89
N GLN A 200 0.27 4.93 -18.84
CA GLN A 200 0.66 5.34 -20.19
C GLN A 200 1.43 6.67 -20.21
N GLU A 201 0.96 7.68 -19.46
CA GLU A 201 1.62 8.99 -19.35
C GLU A 201 3.05 8.89 -18.81
N ARG A 202 3.30 7.91 -17.95
CA ARG A 202 4.62 7.67 -17.34
C ARG A 202 5.47 6.71 -18.17
N GLY A 203 4.96 6.24 -19.32
CA GLY A 203 5.63 5.29 -20.21
C GLY A 203 5.69 3.86 -19.69
N TRP A 204 4.72 3.44 -18.85
CA TRP A 204 4.69 2.13 -18.21
C TRP A 204 4.07 1.04 -19.07
#